data_AF-A0A832V1U8-F1
#
_entry.id   AF-A0A832V1U8-F1
#
_cell.length_a   1.000
_cell.length_b   1.000
_cell.length_c   1.000
_cell.angle_alpha   90.00
_cell.angle_beta   90.00
_cell.angle_gamma   90.00
#
_symmetry.space_group_name_H-M   'P 1'
#
loop_
_entity.id
_entity.type
_entity.pdbx_description
1 polymer ?
#
loop_
_entity_poly.entity_id
_entity_poly.type
_entity_poly.pdbx_seq_one_letter_code
_entity_poly.pdbx_strand_id
1 'polypeptide(L)'
;MGLPLWLIIAIVLIVLFVVILKMADANGVYVLAFIRDKFFYIFLILILIFLAISLTQIHSTYNIDFTSKEGIGKAMRIYWSWLGNVFSNSGRVIGYAVKQDWFSANVTNASIK
;
A
#
# COMPACT_ATOMS: atom_id res chain seq x y z
N MET A 1 -6.21 29.99 -6.74
CA MET A 1 -5.23 29.05 -6.15
C MET A 1 -5.32 27.77 -6.97
N GLY A 2 -4.26 27.42 -7.71
CA GLY A 2 -4.27 26.23 -8.58
C GLY A 2 -4.30 24.94 -7.76
N LEU A 3 -4.81 23.87 -8.37
CA LEU A 3 -4.68 22.54 -7.76
C LEU A 3 -3.19 22.21 -7.58
N PRO A 4 -2.79 21.67 -6.42
CA PRO A 4 -1.42 21.22 -6.21
C PRO A 4 -1.04 20.19 -7.29
N LEU A 5 0.17 20.31 -7.84
CA LEU A 5 0.66 19.44 -8.91
C LEU A 5 0.53 17.95 -8.56
N TRP A 6 0.70 17.58 -7.29
CA TRP A 6 0.56 16.21 -6.80
C TRP A 6 -0.87 15.69 -6.88
N LEU A 7 -1.88 16.55 -6.67
CA LEU A 7 -3.30 16.21 -6.84
C LEU A 7 -3.61 15.97 -8.32
N ILE A 8 -3.02 16.76 -9.22
CA ILE A 8 -3.18 16.58 -10.66
C ILE A 8 -2.60 15.24 -11.10
N ILE A 9 -1.39 14.89 -10.64
CA ILE A 9 -0.74 13.61 -10.96
C ILE A 9 -1.56 12.42 -10.41
N ALA A 10 -2.04 12.52 -9.17
CA ALA A 10 -2.88 11.49 -8.57
C ALA A 10 -4.20 11.30 -9.33
N ILE A 11 -4.86 12.41 -9.72
CA ILE A 11 -6.10 12.37 -10.50
C ILE A 11 -5.85 11.76 -11.88
N VAL A 12 -4.78 12.13 -12.57
CA VAL A 12 -4.42 11.56 -13.89
C VAL A 12 -4.17 10.05 -13.79
N LEU A 13 -3.47 9.59 -12.74
CA LEU A 13 -3.24 8.16 -12.50
C LEU A 13 -4.53 7.40 -12.20
N ILE A 14 -5.43 7.99 -11.41
CA ILE A 14 -6.76 7.40 -11.11
C ILE A 14 -7.61 7.32 -12.37
N VAL A 15 -7.63 8.37 -13.20
CA VAL A 15 -8.37 8.39 -14.46
C VAL A 15 -7.83 7.33 -15.42
N LEU A 16 -6.51 7.22 -15.57
CA LEU A 16 -5.89 6.16 -16.37
C LEU A 16 -6.25 4.76 -15.87
N PHE A 17 -6.22 4.56 -14.55
CA PHE A 17 -6.60 3.30 -13.92
C PHE A 17 -8.06 2.94 -14.20
N VAL A 18 -8.99 3.89 -14.06
CA VAL A 18 -10.42 3.69 -14.34
C VAL A 18 -10.68 3.41 -15.83
N VAL A 19 -9.96 4.07 -16.73
CA VAL A 19 -10.08 3.82 -18.19
C VAL A 19 -9.62 2.40 -18.53
N ILE A 20 -8.50 1.94 -17.96
CA ILE A 20 -7.99 0.58 -18.15
C ILE A 20 -8.99 -0.47 -17.61
N LEU A 21 -9.61 -0.21 -16.45
CA LEU A 21 -10.64 -1.08 -15.89
C LEU A 21 -11.92 -1.11 -16.73
N LYS A 22 -12.38 0.04 -17.24
CA LYS A 22 -13.58 0.09 -18.08
C LYS A 22 -13.41 -0.59 -19.44
N MET A 23 -12.21 -0.56 -20.02
CA MET A 23 -11.92 -1.31 -21.25
C MET A 23 -11.95 -2.83 -21.04
N ALA A 24 -11.78 -3.31 -19.81
CA ALA A 24 -11.84 -4.72 -19.47
C ALA A 24 -13.27 -5.27 -19.30
N ASP A 25 -14.26 -4.39 -19.14
CA ASP A 25 -15.58 -4.71 -18.59
C ASP A 25 -16.65 -4.94 -19.68
N ALA A 26 -16.26 -5.46 -20.84
CA ALA A 26 -17.22 -5.75 -21.91
C ALA A 26 -18.10 -7.00 -21.60
N ASN A 27 -17.74 -7.82 -20.61
CA ASN A 27 -18.53 -8.97 -20.13
C ASN A 27 -18.13 -9.29 -18.67
N GLY A 28 -18.99 -9.00 -17.70
CA GLY A 28 -18.71 -9.00 -16.24
C GLY A 28 -18.28 -10.33 -15.57
N VAL A 29 -17.86 -11.35 -16.31
CA VAL A 29 -17.34 -12.63 -15.80
C VAL A 29 -15.82 -12.63 -15.63
N TYR A 30 -15.11 -11.61 -16.12
CA TYR A 30 -13.64 -11.62 -16.23
C TYR A 30 -12.87 -10.87 -15.14
N VAL A 31 -13.48 -10.38 -14.06
CA VAL A 31 -12.74 -9.59 -13.04
C VAL A 31 -11.57 -10.40 -12.45
N LEU A 32 -11.75 -11.68 -12.16
CA LEU A 32 -10.67 -12.54 -11.65
C LEU A 32 -9.58 -12.81 -12.72
N ALA A 33 -9.99 -13.02 -13.97
CA ALA A 33 -9.09 -13.26 -15.09
C ALA A 33 -8.29 -12.00 -15.44
N PHE A 34 -8.92 -10.84 -15.35
CA PHE A 34 -8.33 -9.53 -15.57
C PHE A 34 -7.38 -9.15 -14.43
N ILE A 35 -7.75 -9.39 -13.17
CA ILE A 35 -6.85 -9.22 -12.03
C ILE A 35 -5.64 -10.13 -12.21
N ARG A 36 -5.80 -11.39 -12.65
CA ARG A 36 -4.65 -12.28 -12.91
C ARG A 36 -3.75 -11.76 -14.04
N ASP A 37 -4.33 -11.36 -15.16
CA ASP A 37 -3.56 -10.96 -16.36
C ASP A 37 -2.88 -9.58 -16.17
N LYS A 38 -3.53 -8.68 -15.44
CA LYS A 38 -3.04 -7.31 -15.18
C LYS A 38 -2.58 -7.11 -13.74
N PHE A 39 -2.43 -8.17 -12.95
CA PHE A 39 -2.08 -8.12 -11.52
C PHE A 39 -0.86 -7.23 -11.30
N PHE A 40 0.17 -7.46 -12.10
CA PHE A 40 1.42 -6.74 -12.00
C PHE A 40 1.25 -5.22 -12.21
N TYR A 41 0.46 -4.80 -13.20
CA TYR A 41 0.21 -3.38 -13.46
C TYR A 41 -0.64 -2.73 -12.37
N ILE A 42 -1.69 -3.42 -11.91
CA ILE A 42 -2.55 -2.96 -10.81
C ILE A 42 -1.72 -2.80 -9.53
N PHE A 43 -0.89 -3.80 -9.22
CA PHE A 43 0.02 -3.79 -8.08
C PHE A 43 1.05 -2.66 -8.17
N LEU A 44 1.64 -2.45 -9.35
CA LEU A 44 2.59 -1.35 -9.60
C LEU A 44 1.92 0.02 -9.40
N ILE A 45 0.71 0.22 -9.92
CA ILE A 45 -0.05 1.47 -9.75
C ILE A 45 -0.37 1.70 -8.27
N LEU A 46 -0.81 0.67 -7.55
CA LEU A 46 -1.05 0.74 -6.11
C LEU A 46 0.21 1.16 -5.34
N ILE A 47 1.37 0.57 -5.68
CA ILE A 47 2.65 0.97 -5.11
C ILE A 47 2.93 2.44 -5.40
N LEU A 48 2.80 2.89 -6.65
CA LEU A 48 3.07 4.29 -7.00
C LEU A 48 2.17 5.28 -6.26
N ILE A 49 0.88 4.97 -6.12
CA ILE A 49 -0.06 5.79 -5.36
C ILE A 49 0.34 5.82 -3.88
N PHE A 50 0.67 4.66 -3.31
CA PHE A 50 1.14 4.55 -1.92
C PHE A 50 2.44 5.35 -1.68
N LEU A 51 3.41 5.26 -2.59
CA LEU A 51 4.65 6.04 -2.54
C LEU A 51 4.36 7.54 -2.59
N ALA A 52 3.47 7.99 -3.48
CA ALA A 52 3.11 9.40 -3.61
C ALA A 52 2.43 9.97 -2.35
N ILE A 53 1.48 9.23 -1.76
CA ILE A 53 0.79 9.64 -0.54
C ILE A 53 1.78 9.71 0.64
N SER A 54 2.63 8.69 0.80
CA SER A 54 3.61 8.64 1.90
C SER A 54 4.66 9.75 1.81
N LEU A 55 5.16 10.06 0.61
CA LEU A 55 6.06 11.21 0.38
C LEU A 55 5.38 12.54 0.73
N THR A 56 4.12 12.71 0.34
CA THR A 56 3.34 13.92 0.67
C THR A 56 3.18 14.09 2.17
N GLN A 57 2.92 13.00 2.89
CA GLN A 57 2.80 13.03 4.34
C GLN A 57 4.12 13.40 5.02
N ILE A 58 5.25 12.89 4.51
CA ILE A 58 6.59 13.29 5.01
C ILE A 58 6.84 14.78 4.75
N HIS A 59 6.51 15.28 3.55
CA HIS A 59 6.66 16.70 3.24
C HIS A 59 5.86 17.57 4.20
N SER A 60 4.58 17.26 4.40
CA SER A 60 3.69 18.04 5.26
C SER A 60 4.06 17.93 6.75
N THR A 61 4.60 16.80 7.19
CA THR A 61 4.94 16.58 8.61
C THR A 61 6.28 17.19 8.97
N TYR A 62 7.27 17.11 8.09
CA TYR A 62 8.65 17.49 8.38
C TYR A 62 9.09 18.78 7.67
N ASN A 63 8.17 19.44 6.96
CA ASN A 63 8.39 20.67 6.19
C ASN A 63 9.69 20.64 5.37
N ILE A 64 9.90 19.52 4.66
CA ILE A 64 11.14 19.27 3.94
C ILE A 64 11.13 20.00 2.60
N ASP A 65 12.17 20.77 2.34
CA ASP A 65 12.40 21.39 1.04
C ASP A 65 13.06 20.42 0.05
N PHE A 66 12.28 19.88 -0.88
CA PHE A 66 12.77 18.98 -1.94
C PHE A 66 13.58 19.66 -3.04
N THR A 67 13.67 21.00 -3.05
CA THR A 67 14.51 21.72 -4.02
C THR A 67 15.97 21.72 -3.62
N SER A 68 16.26 21.46 -2.33
CA SER A 68 17.60 21.38 -1.80
C SER A 68 18.14 19.95 -1.81
N LYS A 69 19.43 19.78 -2.14
CA LYS A 69 20.12 18.47 -2.08
C LYS A 69 20.07 17.86 -0.67
N GLU A 70 20.18 18.71 0.35
CA GLU A 70 20.11 18.29 1.75
C GLU A 70 18.69 17.82 2.14
N GLY A 71 17.66 18.53 1.70
CA GLY A 71 16.27 18.15 1.92
C GLY A 71 15.90 16.84 1.23
N ILE A 72 16.39 16.58 0.02
CA ILE A 72 16.22 15.28 -0.64
C ILE A 72 16.87 14.16 0.18
N GLY A 73 18.10 14.35 0.66
CA GLY A 73 18.78 13.36 1.51
C GLY A 73 18.03 13.08 2.81
N LYS A 74 17.54 14.14 3.46
CA LYS A 74 16.72 14.04 4.68
C LYS A 74 15.40 13.31 4.44
N ALA A 75 14.71 13.63 3.35
CA ALA A 75 13.48 12.96 2.96
C ALA A 75 13.70 11.46 2.70
N MET A 76 14.74 11.08 1.95
CA MET A 76 15.06 9.68 1.70
C MET A 76 15.34 8.92 3.00
N ARG A 77 16.09 9.51 3.93
CA ARG A 77 16.40 8.87 5.21
C ARG A 77 15.15 8.64 6.05
N ILE A 78 14.26 9.63 6.12
CA ILE A 78 12.97 9.52 6.82
C ILE A 78 12.09 8.47 6.15
N TYR A 79 12.01 8.50 4.82
CA TYR A 79 11.26 7.53 4.02
C TYR A 79 11.72 6.10 4.28
N TRP A 80 13.04 5.86 4.23
CA TRP A 80 13.63 4.55 4.44
C TRP A 80 13.44 4.05 5.88
N SER A 81 13.55 4.95 6.86
CA SER A 81 13.28 4.62 8.26
C SER A 81 11.82 4.21 8.47
N TRP A 82 10.88 4.97 7.90
CA TRP A 82 9.46 4.63 7.97
C TRP A 82 9.18 3.29 7.29
N LEU A 83 9.72 3.06 6.09
CA LEU A 83 9.55 1.82 5.34
C LEU A 83 10.11 0.61 6.12
N GLY A 84 11.31 0.75 6.71
CA GLY A 84 11.89 -0.27 7.57
C GLY A 84 11.02 -0.60 8.79
N ASN A 85 10.41 0.42 9.41
CA ASN A 85 9.48 0.22 10.51
C ASN A 85 8.19 -0.50 10.07
N VAL A 86 7.66 -0.18 8.89
CA VAL A 86 6.50 -0.89 8.32
C VAL A 86 6.83 -2.37 8.13
N PHE A 87 7.97 -2.71 7.51
CA PHE A 87 8.36 -4.11 7.33
C PHE A 87 8.59 -4.85 8.66
N SER A 88 9.26 -4.20 9.62
CA SER A 88 9.50 -4.76 10.96
C SER A 88 8.19 -5.04 11.69
N ASN A 89 7.25 -4.09 11.67
CA ASN A 89 5.95 -4.24 12.30
C ASN A 89 5.10 -5.32 11.61
N SER A 90 5.05 -5.33 10.29
CA SER A 90 4.36 -6.39 9.53
C SER A 90 4.94 -7.77 9.83
N GLY A 91 6.26 -7.90 9.90
CA GLY A 91 6.92 -9.15 10.29
C GLY A 91 6.56 -9.61 11.70
N ARG A 92 6.44 -8.68 12.66
CA ARG A 92 5.98 -8.99 14.02
C ARG A 92 4.52 -9.45 14.05
N VAL A 93 3.63 -8.77 13.32
CA VAL A 93 2.21 -9.14 13.25
C VAL A 93 2.03 -10.51 12.61
N ILE A 94 2.71 -10.76 11.48
CA ILE A 94 2.70 -12.08 10.81
C ILE A 94 3.29 -13.14 11.74
N GLY A 95 4.43 -12.84 12.38
CA GLY A 95 5.07 -13.78 13.32
C GLY A 95 4.20 -14.10 14.52
N TYR A 96 3.44 -13.14 15.03
CA TYR A 96 2.43 -13.36 16.07
C TYR A 96 1.29 -14.24 15.55
N ALA A 97 0.73 -13.91 14.39
CA ALA A 97 -0.35 -14.67 13.76
C ALA A 97 0.05 -16.14 13.50
N VAL A 98 1.27 -16.40 13.01
CA VAL A 98 1.75 -17.77 12.77
C VAL A 98 1.93 -18.57 14.08
N LYS A 99 2.35 -17.91 15.16
CA LYS A 99 2.53 -18.54 16.47
C LYS A 99 1.21 -18.73 17.24
N GLN A 100 0.13 -18.14 16.75
CA GLN A 100 -1.17 -18.27 17.38
C GLN A 100 -1.72 -19.68 17.14
N ASP A 101 -2.21 -20.32 18.19
CA ASP A 101 -2.83 -21.63 18.09
C ASP A 101 -4.27 -21.46 17.57
N TRP A 102 -4.41 -21.42 16.25
CA TRP A 102 -5.68 -21.26 15.54
C TRP A 102 -6.66 -22.38 15.82
N PHE A 103 -6.14 -23.55 16.21
CA PHE A 103 -6.90 -24.74 16.53
C PHE A 103 -6.63 -25.13 17.98
N SER A 104 -6.96 -24.21 18.89
CA SER A 104 -7.15 -24.57 20.30
C SER A 104 -8.30 -25.58 20.35
N ALA A 105 -7.98 -26.87 20.27
CA ALA A 105 -8.90 -27.93 20.64
C ALA A 105 -9.30 -27.61 22.08
N ASN A 106 -10.56 -27.23 22.26
CA ASN A 106 -11.16 -27.06 23.57
C ASN A 106 -11.27 -28.46 24.19
N VAL A 107 -10.12 -29.04 24.58
CA VAL A 107 -10.05 -30.25 25.41
C VAL A 107 -10.33 -29.80 26.83
N THR A 108 -11.51 -29.21 27.04
CA THR A 108 -12.10 -29.15 28.36
C THR A 108 -12.48 -30.59 28.67
N ASN A 109 -11.63 -31.26 29.45
CA ASN A 109 -11.84 -32.56 30.07
C ASN A 109 -13.28 -33.06 30.00
N ALA A 110 -13.60 -33.89 29.00
CA ALA A 110 -14.72 -34.81 29.07
C ALA A 110 -14.31 -35.99 29.97
N SER A 111 -14.00 -35.69 31.23
CA SER A 111 -14.02 -36.69 32.29
C SER A 111 -15.23 -36.39 33.16
N ILE A 112 -15.93 -37.47 33.54
CA ILE A 112 -17.16 -37.55 34.35
C ILE A 112 -18.44 -37.73 33.52
N LYS A 113 -18.70 -38.96 33.08
CA LYS A 113 -19.65 -39.86 33.76
C LYS A 113 -19.36 -41.32 33.41
#